data_AF-A0A5A8C804-F1
#
_entry.id   AF-A0A5A8C804-F1
#
_cell.length_a   1.000
_cell.length_b   1.000
_cell.length_c   1.000
_cell.angle_alpha   90.00
_cell.angle_beta   90.00
_cell.angle_gamma   90.00
#
_symmetry.space_group_name_H-M   'P 1'
#
loop_
_entity.id
_entity.type
_entity.pdbx_description
1 polymer ?
#
loop_
_entity_poly.entity_id
_entity_poly.type
_entity_poly.pdbx_seq_one_letter_code
_entity_poly.pdbx_strand_id
1 'polypeptide(L)'
;MTKVRDRVQVDVDSVDVGSAATADALAAVSTSEYEVQAIVEHHGRSSTCGHYTALGRDGSAWRDLNDHRVKMLSPRDARPAASEGFLFVLVRKGATSAEAAAREAFRALYVLRDEAEAAGASRRKRARLQPC
;
A
#
# COMPACT_ATOMS: atom_id res chain seq x y z
N MET A 1 -21.11 -13.89 -7.91
CA MET A 1 -19.88 -13.81 -8.73
C MET A 1 -18.73 -14.44 -7.95
N THR A 2 -18.07 -15.43 -8.54
CA THR A 2 -16.93 -16.15 -7.94
C THR A 2 -15.64 -15.35 -8.14
N LYS A 3 -14.74 -15.33 -7.15
CA LYS A 3 -13.44 -14.66 -7.28
C LYS A 3 -12.61 -15.33 -8.39
N VAL A 4 -12.17 -14.55 -9.39
CA VAL A 4 -11.17 -14.98 -10.39
C VAL A 4 -9.84 -15.19 -9.67
N ARG A 5 -9.19 -16.33 -9.90
CA ARG A 5 -7.96 -16.75 -9.21
C ARG A 5 -6.70 -16.58 -10.06
N ASP A 6 -6.80 -15.81 -11.14
CA ASP A 6 -5.65 -15.52 -11.98
C ASP A 6 -4.62 -14.72 -11.17
N ARG A 7 -3.38 -15.20 -11.20
CA ARG A 7 -2.27 -14.59 -10.48
C ARG A 7 -1.47 -13.73 -11.44
N VAL A 8 -1.31 -12.45 -11.11
CA VAL A 8 -0.48 -11.53 -11.89
C VAL A 8 0.89 -11.46 -11.24
N GLN A 9 1.95 -11.83 -11.95
CA GLN A 9 3.30 -11.59 -11.46
C GLN A 9 3.69 -10.13 -11.73
N VAL A 10 3.75 -9.34 -10.66
CA VAL A 10 4.20 -7.95 -10.70
C VAL A 10 5.51 -7.84 -9.92
N ASP A 11 6.55 -7.28 -10.55
CA ASP A 11 7.76 -6.90 -9.82
C ASP A 11 7.51 -5.61 -9.03
N VAL A 12 7.55 -5.71 -7.71
CA VAL A 12 7.24 -4.61 -6.79
C VAL A 12 8.22 -3.44 -6.90
N ASP A 13 9.42 -3.67 -7.45
CA ASP A 13 10.47 -2.67 -7.56
C ASP A 13 10.54 -1.99 -8.92
N SER A 14 10.01 -2.61 -9.98
CA SER A 14 9.98 -1.99 -11.30
C SER A 14 8.85 -2.55 -12.17
N VAL A 15 7.92 -1.68 -12.53
CA VAL A 15 6.84 -1.97 -13.48
C VAL A 15 6.99 -0.99 -14.62
N ASP A 16 7.38 -1.48 -15.79
CA ASP A 16 7.40 -0.69 -17.02
C ASP A 16 6.03 -0.74 -17.68
N VAL A 17 5.40 0.43 -17.81
CA VAL A 17 4.11 0.59 -18.49
C VAL A 17 4.26 1.18 -19.89
N GLY A 18 5.51 1.38 -20.36
CA GLY A 18 5.78 2.13 -21.58
C GLY A 18 5.24 1.46 -22.85
N SER A 19 5.22 0.13 -22.89
CA SER A 19 4.66 -0.64 -24.01
C SER A 19 3.15 -0.42 -24.21
N ALA A 20 2.43 0.01 -23.18
CA ALA A 20 1.01 0.32 -23.23
C ALA A 20 0.71 1.81 -23.48
N ALA A 21 1.75 2.67 -23.50
CA ALA A 21 1.62 4.11 -23.66
C ALA A 21 1.75 4.52 -25.13
N THR A 22 1.14 5.66 -25.48
CA THR A 22 1.35 6.29 -26.79
C THR A 22 2.73 6.93 -26.87
N ALA A 23 3.27 7.07 -28.08
CA ALA A 23 4.55 7.74 -28.31
C ALA A 23 4.59 9.16 -27.73
N ASP A 24 3.49 9.92 -27.88
CA ASP A 24 3.38 11.28 -27.33
C ASP A 24 3.41 11.28 -25.79
N ALA A 25 2.73 10.32 -25.15
CA ALA A 25 2.74 10.18 -23.70
C ALA A 25 4.12 9.79 -23.18
N LEU A 26 4.86 8.96 -23.93
CA LEU A 26 6.25 8.61 -23.62
C LEU A 26 7.22 9.78 -23.83
N ALA A 27 6.98 10.62 -24.83
CA ALA A 27 7.79 11.80 -25.09
C ALA A 27 7.62 12.89 -24.01
N ALA A 28 6.45 12.95 -23.37
CA ALA A 28 6.13 13.94 -22.35
C ALA A 28 6.73 13.64 -20.97
N VAL A 29 7.40 12.50 -20.80
CA VAL A 29 7.75 11.96 -19.48
C VAL A 29 9.20 11.49 -19.44
N SER A 30 9.85 11.63 -18.29
CA SER A 30 11.26 11.27 -18.13
C SER A 30 11.50 9.76 -18.02
N THR A 31 10.47 8.98 -17.67
CA THR A 31 10.51 7.51 -17.60
C THR A 31 9.11 6.91 -17.61
N SER A 32 9.01 5.68 -18.08
CA SER A 32 7.80 4.83 -18.00
C SER A 32 7.86 3.81 -16.86
N GLU A 33 8.90 3.86 -16.02
CA GLU A 33 9.04 2.93 -14.89
C GLU A 33 8.32 3.43 -13.64
N TYR A 34 7.67 2.49 -12.97
CA TYR A 34 6.97 2.70 -11.72
C TYR A 34 7.46 1.72 -10.65
N GLU A 35 7.32 2.11 -9.39
CA GLU A 35 7.50 1.25 -8.23
C GLU A 35 6.13 1.01 -7.57
N VAL A 36 5.91 -0.19 -7.04
CA VAL A 36 4.70 -0.48 -6.27
C VAL A 36 4.86 0.06 -4.86
N GLN A 37 3.91 0.89 -4.44
CA GLN A 37 3.88 1.51 -3.11
C GLN A 37 2.86 0.86 -2.18
N ALA A 38 1.76 0.35 -2.73
CA ALA A 38 0.79 -0.41 -1.96
C ALA A 38 0.13 -1.50 -2.79
N ILE A 39 -0.23 -2.59 -2.11
CA ILE A 39 -0.97 -3.72 -2.66
C ILE A 39 -2.14 -3.96 -1.72
N VAL A 40 -3.36 -3.97 -2.21
CA VAL A 40 -4.53 -4.39 -1.45
C VAL A 40 -4.87 -5.81 -1.86
N GLU A 41 -5.00 -6.69 -0.87
CA GLU A 41 -5.40 -8.07 -1.07
C GLU A 41 -6.85 -8.25 -0.63
N HIS A 42 -7.53 -9.21 -1.26
CA HIS A 42 -8.89 -9.59 -0.91
C HIS A 42 -8.97 -11.08 -0.57
N HIS A 43 -9.17 -11.38 0.71
CA HIS A 43 -9.29 -12.72 1.28
C HIS A 43 -10.76 -13.12 1.35
N GLY A 44 -11.32 -13.54 0.23
CA GLY A 44 -12.73 -13.89 0.13
C GLY A 44 -13.03 -14.81 -1.04
N ARG A 45 -14.17 -15.51 -0.96
CA ARG A 45 -14.62 -16.42 -2.04
C ARG A 45 -15.40 -15.69 -3.14
N SER A 46 -15.93 -14.51 -2.83
CA SER A 46 -16.65 -13.64 -3.77
C SER A 46 -16.27 -12.18 -3.55
N SER A 47 -16.48 -11.33 -4.56
CA SER A 47 -16.25 -9.87 -4.45
C SER A 47 -17.10 -9.17 -3.39
N THR A 48 -18.13 -9.83 -2.87
CA THR A 48 -19.07 -9.28 -1.88
C THR A 48 -18.87 -9.86 -0.48
N CYS A 49 -17.95 -10.81 -0.30
CA CYS A 49 -17.74 -11.50 0.96
C CYS A 49 -16.26 -11.90 1.10
N GLY A 50 -15.57 -11.18 1.97
CA GLY A 50 -14.17 -11.42 2.28
C GLY A 50 -13.60 -10.34 3.19
N HIS A 51 -12.32 -10.50 3.47
CA HIS A 51 -11.54 -9.59 4.29
C HIS A 51 -10.48 -8.90 3.45
N TYR A 52 -10.25 -7.60 3.65
CA TYR A 52 -9.24 -6.85 2.91
C TYR A 52 -8.03 -6.59 3.81
N THR A 53 -6.84 -6.89 3.28
CA THR A 53 -5.56 -6.49 3.90
C THR A 53 -4.78 -5.64 2.91
N ALA A 54 -3.76 -4.94 3.40
CA ALA A 54 -2.91 -4.15 2.54
C ALA A 54 -1.44 -4.34 2.90
N LEU A 55 -0.58 -4.39 1.89
CA LEU A 55 0.85 -4.23 2.06
C LEU A 55 1.23 -2.81 1.66
N GLY A 56 1.86 -2.08 2.57
CA GLY A 56 2.37 -0.74 2.33
C GLY A 56 3.90 -0.72 2.33
N ARG A 57 4.50 0.01 1.39
CA ARG A 57 5.94 0.23 1.34
C ARG A 57 6.33 1.43 2.20
N ASP A 58 7.37 1.28 2.99
CA ASP A 58 7.97 2.33 3.82
C ASP A 58 9.49 2.34 3.58
N GLY A 59 9.92 3.15 2.61
CA GLY A 59 11.29 3.14 2.11
C GLY A 59 11.65 1.79 1.46
N SER A 60 12.61 1.08 2.03
CA SER A 60 13.00 -0.28 1.61
C SER A 60 12.28 -1.38 2.38
N ALA A 61 11.46 -1.04 3.38
CA ALA A 61 10.71 -2.00 4.18
C ALA A 61 9.26 -2.11 3.69
N TRP A 62 8.60 -3.20 4.07
CA TRP A 62 7.19 -3.41 3.81
C TRP A 62 6.45 -3.62 5.12
N ARG A 63 5.16 -3.28 5.14
CA ARG A 63 4.26 -3.47 6.26
C ARG A 63 3.02 -4.19 5.78
N ASP A 64 2.69 -5.31 6.42
CA ASP A 64 1.39 -5.98 6.29
C ASP A 64 0.41 -5.35 7.28
N LEU A 65 -0.67 -4.80 6.75
CA LEU A 65 -1.72 -4.06 7.42
C LEU A 65 -3.00 -4.90 7.37
N ASN A 66 -3.36 -5.46 8.52
CA ASN A 66 -4.52 -6.31 8.70
C ASN A 66 -5.37 -5.79 9.86
N ASP A 67 -6.24 -4.83 9.54
CA ASP A 67 -7.04 -4.06 10.49
C ASP A 67 -6.19 -3.50 11.65
N HIS A 68 -6.32 -4.11 12.82
CA HIS A 68 -5.64 -3.73 14.06
C HIS A 68 -4.25 -4.35 14.21
N ARG A 69 -3.82 -5.18 13.25
CA ARG A 69 -2.52 -5.86 13.27
C ARG A 69 -1.63 -5.30 12.18
N VAL A 70 -0.45 -4.86 12.59
CA VAL A 70 0.60 -4.40 11.69
C VAL A 70 1.83 -5.27 11.88
N LYS A 71 2.38 -5.80 10.78
CA LYS A 71 3.58 -6.63 10.78
C LYS A 71 4.60 -6.09 9.79
N MET A 72 5.86 -5.99 10.20
CA MET A 72 6.95 -5.69 9.28
C MET A 72 7.25 -6.90 8.37
N LEU A 73 7.42 -6.64 7.09
CA LEU A 73 7.79 -7.62 6.07
C LEU A 73 9.11 -7.24 5.41
N SER A 74 9.89 -8.26 5.05
CA SER A 74 11.01 -8.07 4.14
C SER A 74 10.50 -7.87 2.70
N PRO A 75 11.26 -7.20 1.81
CA PRO A 75 10.93 -7.13 0.40
C PRO A 75 10.70 -8.49 -0.27
N ARG A 76 11.39 -9.52 0.20
CA ARG A 76 11.22 -10.90 -0.30
C ARG A 76 9.85 -11.48 0.05
N ASP A 77 9.31 -11.14 1.22
CA ASP A 77 8.01 -11.62 1.68
C ASP A 77 6.84 -10.83 1.09
N ALA A 78 7.07 -9.59 0.66
CA ALA A 78 6.06 -8.77 -0.02
C ALA A 78 5.81 -9.20 -1.49
N ARG A 79 6.83 -9.77 -2.15
CA ARG A 79 6.73 -10.20 -3.57
C ARG A 79 5.65 -11.25 -3.83
N PRO A 80 5.49 -12.31 -3.01
CA PRO A 80 4.39 -13.26 -3.19
C PRO A 80 3.00 -12.63 -3.05
N ALA A 81 2.82 -11.65 -2.17
CA ALA A 81 1.54 -10.96 -1.97
C ALA A 81 1.11 -10.14 -3.20
N ALA A 82 2.07 -9.65 -3.99
CA ALA A 82 1.77 -9.02 -5.27
C ALA A 82 1.04 -9.96 -6.25
N SER A 83 1.24 -11.28 -6.12
CA SER A 83 0.58 -12.26 -6.99
C SER A 83 -0.90 -12.47 -6.71
N GLU A 84 -1.39 -12.03 -5.55
CA GLU A 84 -2.80 -12.11 -5.14
C GLU A 84 -3.45 -10.73 -4.96
N GLY A 85 -2.73 -9.68 -5.38
CA GLY A 85 -3.17 -8.30 -5.30
C GLY A 85 -4.48 -8.08 -6.05
N PHE A 86 -5.43 -7.46 -5.36
CA PHE A 86 -6.71 -7.03 -5.89
C PHE A 86 -6.63 -5.60 -6.45
N LEU A 87 -5.85 -4.73 -5.80
CA LEU A 87 -5.58 -3.37 -6.25
C LEU A 87 -4.11 -3.01 -5.99
N PHE A 88 -3.52 -2.27 -6.92
CA PHE A 88 -2.12 -1.84 -6.85
C PHE A 88 -2.04 -0.32 -6.92
N VAL A 89 -1.19 0.27 -6.07
CA VAL A 89 -0.81 1.68 -6.15
C VAL A 89 0.62 1.76 -6.63
N LEU A 90 0.82 2.38 -7.78
CA LEU A 90 2.12 2.55 -8.42
C LEU A 90 2.53 4.03 -8.38
N VAL A 91 3.81 4.28 -8.11
CA VAL A 91 4.39 5.63 -8.17
C VAL A 91 5.49 5.64 -9.21
N ARG A 92 5.49 6.65 -10.07
CA ARG A 92 6.49 6.78 -11.13
C ARG A 92 7.87 7.05 -10.53
N LYS A 93 8.89 6.33 -10.99
CA LYS A 93 10.28 6.58 -10.62
C LYS A 93 10.74 7.92 -11.18
N GLY A 94 11.56 8.67 -10.45
CA GLY A 94 12.06 9.95 -10.95
C GLY A 94 10.99 11.03 -11.17
N ALA A 95 9.79 10.84 -10.61
CA ALA A 95 8.81 11.92 -10.44
C ALA A 95 9.50 13.11 -9.75
N THR A 96 9.21 14.32 -10.21
CA THR A 96 9.95 15.54 -9.87
C THR A 96 9.91 15.83 -8.35
N SER A 97 10.82 16.66 -7.86
CA SER A 97 10.92 17.02 -6.42
C SER A 97 9.60 17.53 -5.81
N ALA A 98 8.70 18.11 -6.61
CA ALA A 98 7.35 18.50 -6.19
C ALA A 98 6.41 17.29 -5.97
N GLU A 99 6.50 16.27 -6.81
CA GLU A 99 5.75 15.01 -6.67
C GLU A 99 6.31 14.15 -5.53
N ALA A 100 7.64 14.19 -5.32
CA ALA A 100 8.27 13.59 -4.14
C ALA A 100 7.86 14.30 -2.83
N ALA A 101 7.67 15.63 -2.85
CA ALA A 101 7.13 16.38 -1.72
C ALA A 101 5.66 16.04 -1.43
N ALA A 102 4.84 15.84 -2.46
CA ALA A 102 3.47 15.34 -2.30
C ALA A 102 3.46 13.90 -1.71
N ARG A 103 4.43 13.07 -2.11
CA ARG A 103 4.63 11.73 -1.53
C ARG A 103 4.97 11.79 -0.04
N GLU A 104 5.84 12.70 0.39
CA GLU A 104 6.13 12.93 1.81
C GLU A 104 4.95 13.52 2.57
N ALA A 105 4.22 14.48 1.99
CA ALA A 105 3.02 15.04 2.61
C ALA A 105 1.93 13.97 2.85
N PHE A 106 1.75 13.04 1.90
CA PHE A 106 0.85 11.91 2.08
C PHE A 106 1.38 10.94 3.15
N ARG A 107 2.68 10.63 3.17
CA ARG A 107 3.32 9.80 4.21
C ARG A 107 3.14 10.39 5.61
N ALA A 108 3.34 11.70 5.77
CA ALA A 108 3.20 12.40 7.04
C ALA A 108 1.77 12.35 7.60
N LEU A 109 0.75 12.42 6.74
CA LEU A 109 -0.66 12.31 7.15
C LEU A 109 -1.00 10.92 7.72
N TYR A 110 -0.33 9.85 7.26
CA TYR A 110 -0.55 8.50 7.77
C TYR A 110 0.24 8.21 9.06
N VAL A 111 1.47 8.71 9.19
CA VAL A 111 2.30 8.50 10.39
C VAL A 111 1.79 9.31 11.59
N LEU A 112 1.28 10.53 11.37
CA LEU A 112 0.77 11.38 12.45
C LEU A 112 -0.52 10.85 13.11
N ARG A 113 -1.23 9.92 12.46
CA ARG A 113 -2.41 9.27 13.04
C ARG A 113 -2.03 8.23 14.10
N ASP A 114 -0.92 7.50 13.90
CA ASP A 114 -0.40 6.53 14.88
C ASP A 114 0.12 7.23 16.14
N GLU A 115 0.79 8.38 16.02
CA GLU A 115 1.25 9.14 17.19
C GLU A 115 0.09 9.83 17.94
N ALA A 116 -0.92 10.32 17.21
CA ALA A 116 -2.12 10.91 17.81
C ALA A 116 -2.97 9.87 18.55
N GLU A 117 -3.09 8.63 18.05
CA GLU A 117 -3.79 7.54 18.73
C GLU A 117 -2.99 6.97 19.91
N ALA A 118 -1.65 6.87 19.80
CA ALA A 118 -0.79 6.52 20.93
C ALA A 118 -0.83 7.56 22.07
N ALA A 119 -0.85 8.85 21.72
CA ALA A 119 -1.00 9.94 22.69
C ALA A 119 -2.43 10.01 23.29
N GLY A 120 -3.45 9.70 22.50
CA GLY A 120 -4.86 9.65 22.93
C GLY A 120 -5.18 8.47 23.85
N ALA A 121 -4.54 7.31 23.64
CA ALA A 121 -4.70 6.13 24.49
C ALA A 121 -4.09 6.31 25.90
N SER A 122 -3.05 7.14 26.02
CA SER A 122 -2.40 7.43 27.30
C SER A 122 -3.29 8.27 28.26
N ARG A 123 -4.20 9.10 27.73
CA ARG A 123 -5.11 9.93 28.55
C ARG A 123 -6.37 9.20 29.07
N ARG A 124 -6.70 7.99 28.59
CA ARG A 124 -7.93 7.28 29.00
C ARG A 124 -7.78 6.23 30.11
N LYS A 125 -6.63 6.16 30.80
CA LYS A 125 -6.43 5.24 31.94
C LYS A 125 -6.84 5.77 33.33
N ARG A 126 -7.72 6.77 33.42
CA ARG A 126 -8.38 7.15 34.68
C ARG A 126 -9.87 7.42 34.50
N ALA A 127 -10.63 6.36 34.29
CA ALA A 127 -12.04 6.33 34.70
C ALA A 127 -12.43 4.87 34.97
N ARG A 128 -12.38 4.50 36.25
CA ARG A 128 -13.09 3.36 36.83
C ARG A 128 -14.58 3.54 36.52
N LEU A 129 -15.29 2.47 36.15
CA LEU A 129 -16.70 2.24 36.51
C LEU A 129 -17.02 0.74 36.37
N GLN A 130 -17.78 0.25 37.34
CA GLN A 130 -18.07 -1.16 37.66
C GLN A 130 -19.06 -1.80 36.67
N PRO A 131 -19.14 -3.14 36.63
CA PRO A 131 -20.12 -3.85 35.83
C PRO A 131 -21.51 -3.87 36.51
N CYS A 132 -22.55 -3.79 35.68
CA CYS A 132 -23.86 -4.37 35.96
C CYS A 132 -23.94 -5.71 35.22
#